data_AF-A0A351Q6C7-F1
#
_entry.id   AF-A0A351Q6C7-F1
#
_cell.length_a   1.000
_cell.length_b   1.000
_cell.length_c   1.000
_cell.angle_alpha   90.00
_cell.angle_beta   90.00
_cell.angle_gamma   90.00
#
_symmetry.space_group_name_H-M   'P 1'
#
loop_
_entity.id
_entity.type
_entity.pdbx_description
1 polymer ?
#
loop_
_entity_poly.entity_id
_entity_poly.type
_entity_poly.pdbx_seq_one_letter_code
_entity_poly.pdbx_strand_id
1 'polypeptide(L)'
;MQSTNGIFSKVLLAALFIMVSATGCNAQSDQPAPRKVITSGSGLIKVEPNMAQLTMQLEALHKDGGVAKSDVDGRVNLFLEALKTLNIDEADVVASALQLSPNYEYHHQKRQFNGYRASRTIDLTLNKLEQLNQLMDLALTSG
;
A
#
# COMPACT_ATOMS: atom_id res chain seq x y z
N MET A 1 30.39 91.95 -50.80
CA MET A 1 30.14 90.72 -51.58
C MET A 1 31.10 89.65 -51.06
N GLN A 2 30.53 88.54 -50.55
CA GLN A 2 31.11 87.26 -50.06
C GLN A 2 32.24 87.33 -49.00
N SER A 3 32.27 86.60 -47.89
CA SER A 3 31.36 85.77 -47.08
C SER A 3 32.20 85.38 -45.86
N THR A 4 31.89 85.89 -44.66
CA THR A 4 32.67 85.62 -43.43
C THR A 4 31.75 85.06 -42.33
N ASN A 5 31.00 84.01 -42.63
CA ASN A 5 30.09 83.34 -41.66
C ASN A 5 30.58 81.95 -41.21
N GLY A 6 31.80 81.54 -41.56
CA GLY A 6 32.29 80.17 -41.32
C GLY A 6 32.80 79.87 -39.90
N ILE A 7 32.98 80.88 -39.05
CA ILE A 7 33.65 80.71 -37.75
C ILE A 7 32.66 80.35 -36.64
N PHE A 8 31.45 80.94 -36.65
CA PHE A 8 30.42 80.70 -35.63
C PHE A 8 29.82 79.28 -35.65
N SER A 9 29.71 78.65 -36.82
CA SER A 9 29.19 77.28 -36.95
C SER A 9 30.12 76.23 -36.34
N LYS A 10 31.44 76.46 -36.39
CA LYS A 10 32.43 75.48 -35.90
C LYS A 10 32.49 75.42 -34.38
N VAL A 11 32.24 76.54 -33.69
CA VAL A 11 32.23 76.60 -32.22
C VAL A 11 30.99 75.89 -31.65
N LEU A 12 29.85 75.96 -32.33
CA LEU A 12 28.62 75.29 -31.92
C LEU A 12 28.72 73.74 -32.06
N LEU A 13 29.43 73.25 -33.08
CA LEU A 13 29.66 71.81 -33.27
C LEU A 13 30.60 71.21 -32.22
N ALA A 14 31.61 71.96 -31.76
CA ALA A 14 32.56 71.47 -30.76
C ALA A 14 31.93 71.31 -29.37
N ALA A 15 30.98 72.17 -29.01
CA ALA A 15 30.27 72.09 -27.72
C ALA A 15 29.28 70.91 -27.65
N LEU A 16 28.71 70.50 -28.79
CA LEU A 16 27.77 69.38 -28.84
C LEU A 16 28.47 68.01 -28.76
N PHE A 17 29.75 67.94 -29.12
CA PHE A 17 30.52 66.69 -29.10
C PHE A 17 30.99 66.27 -27.69
N ILE A 18 31.02 67.19 -26.73
CA ILE A 18 31.52 66.93 -25.37
C ILE A 18 30.42 66.37 -24.45
N MET A 19 29.14 66.60 -24.77
CA MET A 19 28.01 66.13 -23.96
C MET A 19 27.59 64.66 -24.21
N VAL A 20 28.13 64.01 -25.25
CA VAL A 20 27.80 62.61 -25.62
C VAL A 20 28.81 61.60 -25.04
N SER A 21 29.70 62.01 -24.14
CA SER A 21 30.77 61.15 -23.59
C SER A 21 30.49 60.61 -22.18
N ALA A 22 29.32 60.88 -21.59
CA ALA A 22 29.03 60.57 -20.19
C ALA A 22 27.92 59.50 -19.97
N THR A 23 27.70 58.60 -20.93
CA THR A 23 26.97 57.36 -20.65
C THR A 23 27.91 56.37 -19.97
N GLY A 24 27.85 56.37 -18.63
CA GLY A 24 28.62 55.46 -17.78
C GLY A 24 28.42 53.98 -18.14
N CYS A 25 29.53 53.27 -18.22
CA CYS A 25 29.56 51.82 -18.39
C CYS A 25 29.13 51.16 -17.07
N ASN A 26 27.97 50.50 -17.04
CA ASN A 26 27.62 49.60 -15.95
C ASN A 26 28.41 48.29 -16.17
N ALA A 27 29.51 48.12 -15.44
CA ALA A 27 30.24 46.85 -15.40
C ALA A 27 29.48 45.88 -14.49
N GLN A 28 28.58 45.07 -15.07
CA GLN A 28 28.01 43.92 -14.39
C GLN A 28 29.06 42.80 -14.40
N SER A 29 29.61 42.47 -13.24
CA SER A 29 30.57 41.37 -13.11
C SER A 29 29.87 40.04 -13.37
N ASP A 30 30.18 39.45 -14.52
CA ASP A 30 29.78 38.10 -14.90
C ASP A 30 30.56 37.10 -14.04
N GLN A 31 30.05 36.77 -12.84
CA GLN A 31 30.59 35.70 -12.01
C GLN A 31 30.36 34.37 -12.73
N PRO A 32 31.40 33.56 -13.03
CA PRO A 32 31.21 32.26 -13.67
C PRO A 32 30.30 31.40 -12.80
N ALA A 33 29.16 30.97 -13.35
CA ALA A 33 28.23 30.12 -12.61
C ALA A 33 28.97 28.88 -12.05
N PRO A 34 28.72 28.48 -10.78
CA PRO A 34 29.42 27.36 -10.16
C PRO A 34 29.19 26.07 -10.97
N ARG A 35 30.26 25.34 -11.27
CA ARG A 35 30.19 24.02 -11.92
C ARG A 35 29.45 23.05 -10.99
N LYS A 36 28.24 22.63 -11.38
CA LYS A 36 27.43 21.65 -10.64
C LYS A 36 26.94 20.57 -11.60
N VAL A 37 26.92 19.33 -11.12
CA VAL A 37 26.25 18.21 -11.78
C VAL A 37 25.07 17.83 -10.89
N ILE A 38 23.86 17.93 -11.44
CA ILE A 38 22.62 17.58 -10.75
C ILE A 38 22.06 16.37 -11.48
N THR A 39 21.92 15.26 -10.77
CA THR A 39 21.36 14.03 -11.32
C THR A 39 20.14 13.63 -10.50
N SER A 40 19.09 13.22 -11.19
CA SER A 40 17.95 12.52 -10.60
C SER A 40 17.95 11.07 -11.09
N GLY A 41 17.57 10.16 -10.21
CA GLY A 41 17.40 8.75 -10.55
C GLY A 41 16.11 8.24 -9.92
N SER A 42 15.33 7.47 -10.68
CA SER A 42 14.15 6.76 -10.18
C SER A 42 14.42 5.26 -10.21
N GLY A 43 14.23 4.58 -9.08
CA GLY A 43 14.23 3.12 -9.01
C GLY A 43 12.81 2.60 -8.90
N LEU A 44 12.48 1.57 -9.67
CA LEU A 44 11.23 0.83 -9.55
C LEU A 44 11.56 -0.66 -9.46
N ILE A 45 11.02 -1.32 -8.44
CA ILE A 45 11.18 -2.76 -8.21
C ILE A 45 9.79 -3.37 -8.25
N LYS A 46 9.64 -4.44 -9.05
CA LYS A 46 8.46 -5.31 -9.03
C LYS A 46 8.91 -6.68 -8.56
N VAL A 47 8.22 -7.22 -7.58
CA VAL A 47 8.44 -8.57 -7.06
C VAL A 47 7.11 -9.29 -6.99
N GLU A 48 7.16 -10.60 -7.19
CA GLU A 48 5.98 -11.45 -7.04
C GLU A 48 5.69 -11.70 -5.55
N PRO A 49 4.41 -11.86 -5.16
CA PRO A 49 4.06 -12.28 -3.82
C PRO A 49 4.68 -13.63 -3.48
N ASN A 50 5.07 -13.83 -2.22
CA ASN A 50 5.74 -15.05 -1.75
C ASN A 50 4.99 -15.78 -0.62
N MET A 51 3.84 -15.27 -0.17
CA MET A 51 3.02 -15.91 0.87
C MET A 51 1.56 -15.48 0.75
N ALA A 52 0.66 -16.24 1.38
CA ALA A 52 -0.74 -15.89 1.57
C ALA A 52 -1.11 -15.99 3.05
N GLN A 53 -2.11 -15.22 3.46
CA GLN A 53 -2.75 -15.37 4.77
C GLN A 53 -4.20 -15.78 4.53
N LEU A 54 -4.64 -16.82 5.22
CA LEU A 54 -5.99 -17.36 5.12
C LEU A 54 -6.65 -17.32 6.49
N THR A 55 -7.91 -16.87 6.51
CA THR A 55 -8.77 -16.94 7.68
C THR A 55 -9.93 -17.87 7.35
N MET A 56 -10.09 -18.92 8.14
CA MET A 56 -11.15 -19.92 8.01
C MET A 56 -11.97 -19.96 9.29
N GLN A 57 -13.26 -20.27 9.16
CA GLN A 57 -14.13 -20.43 10.31
C GLN A 57 -14.87 -21.75 10.21
N LEU A 58 -14.72 -22.59 11.24
CA LEU A 58 -15.48 -23.81 11.39
C LEU A 58 -16.63 -23.53 12.35
N GLU A 59 -17.85 -23.91 11.95
CA GLU A 59 -19.04 -23.76 12.77
C GLU A 59 -19.88 -25.03 12.81
N ALA A 60 -20.53 -25.25 13.95
CA ALA A 60 -21.53 -26.31 14.10
C ALA A 60 -22.74 -25.78 14.87
N LEU A 61 -23.93 -26.23 14.45
CA LEU A 61 -25.20 -25.90 15.09
C LEU A 61 -25.86 -27.17 15.59
N HIS A 62 -26.00 -27.29 16.91
CA HIS A 62 -26.68 -28.42 17.55
C HIS A 62 -27.68 -27.95 18.58
N LYS A 63 -28.64 -28.80 18.96
CA LYS A 63 -29.61 -28.47 20.03
C LYS A 63 -28.94 -28.39 21.41
N ASP A 64 -27.86 -29.14 21.61
CA ASP A 64 -27.03 -29.13 22.80
C ASP A 64 -25.71 -28.39 22.56
N GLY A 65 -25.34 -27.50 23.49
CA GLY A 65 -24.13 -26.69 23.37
C GLY A 65 -22.82 -27.45 23.57
N GLY A 66 -22.84 -28.51 24.39
CA GLY A 66 -21.69 -29.40 24.58
C GLY A 66 -21.40 -30.21 23.32
N VAL A 67 -22.45 -30.72 22.67
CA VAL A 67 -22.33 -31.40 21.36
C VAL A 67 -21.80 -30.42 20.29
N ALA A 68 -22.34 -29.20 20.21
CA ALA A 68 -21.84 -28.19 19.27
C ALA A 68 -20.36 -27.89 19.46
N LYS A 69 -19.93 -27.74 20.72
CA LYS A 69 -18.53 -27.53 21.07
C LYS A 69 -17.65 -28.72 20.64
N SER A 70 -18.06 -29.93 21.01
CA SER A 70 -17.30 -31.15 20.71
C SER A 70 -17.18 -31.40 19.21
N ASP A 71 -18.20 -31.08 18.42
CA ASP A 71 -18.18 -31.20 16.97
C ASP A 71 -17.12 -30.27 16.36
N VAL A 72 -17.17 -28.97 16.70
CA VAL A 72 -16.17 -27.99 16.22
C VAL A 72 -14.76 -28.37 16.67
N ASP A 73 -14.56 -28.76 17.93
CA ASP A 73 -13.23 -29.19 18.41
C ASP A 73 -12.71 -30.40 17.62
N GLY A 74 -13.57 -31.38 17.31
CA GLY A 74 -13.22 -32.56 16.52
C GLY A 74 -12.79 -32.19 15.10
N ARG A 75 -13.57 -31.36 14.40
CA ARG A 75 -13.26 -30.92 13.04
C ARG A 75 -12.00 -30.07 12.97
N VAL A 76 -11.78 -29.21 13.97
CA VAL A 76 -10.53 -28.43 14.07
C VAL A 76 -9.33 -29.36 14.20
N ASN A 77 -9.41 -30.39 15.04
CA ASN A 77 -8.31 -31.35 15.18
C ASN A 77 -8.04 -32.11 13.87
N LEU A 78 -9.09 -32.57 13.18
CA LEU A 78 -8.96 -33.22 11.87
C LEU A 78 -8.33 -32.29 10.84
N PHE A 79 -8.73 -31.02 10.81
CA PHE A 79 -8.15 -30.02 9.93
C PHE A 79 -6.67 -29.78 10.24
N LEU A 80 -6.30 -29.60 11.51
CA LEU A 80 -4.91 -29.43 11.93
C LEU A 80 -4.04 -30.65 11.60
N GLU A 81 -4.58 -31.87 11.74
CA GLU A 81 -3.90 -33.09 11.31
C GLU A 81 -3.71 -33.14 9.79
N ALA A 82 -4.74 -32.74 9.05
CA ALA A 82 -4.69 -32.68 7.59
C ALA A 82 -3.63 -31.67 7.10
N LEU A 83 -3.47 -30.53 7.76
CA LEU A 83 -2.44 -29.53 7.44
C LEU A 83 -1.01 -30.08 7.53
N LYS A 84 -0.76 -31.04 8.45
CA LYS A 84 0.55 -31.70 8.57
C LYS A 84 0.94 -32.44 7.30
N THR A 85 -0.03 -32.94 6.54
CA THR A 85 0.22 -33.63 5.25
C THR A 85 0.74 -32.68 4.17
N LEU A 86 0.42 -31.38 4.27
CA LEU A 86 0.92 -30.33 3.38
C LEU A 86 2.25 -29.72 3.84
N ASN A 87 2.78 -30.21 4.97
CA ASN A 87 4.05 -29.78 5.55
C ASN A 87 4.03 -28.28 5.95
N ILE A 88 2.86 -27.80 6.39
CA ILE A 88 2.65 -26.48 7.00
C ILE A 88 3.01 -26.58 8.48
N ASP A 89 3.80 -25.63 8.99
CA ASP A 89 4.24 -25.61 10.40
C ASP A 89 3.05 -25.27 11.31
N GLU A 90 2.99 -25.89 12.50
CA GLU A 90 2.02 -25.50 13.52
C GLU A 90 2.22 -24.04 13.98
N ALA A 91 3.46 -23.53 13.90
CA ALA A 91 3.76 -22.12 14.19
C ALA A 91 3.09 -21.14 13.21
N ASP A 92 2.76 -21.59 12.00
CA ASP A 92 2.08 -20.79 10.98
C ASP A 92 0.54 -20.83 11.14
N VAL A 93 0.02 -21.53 12.15
CA VAL A 93 -1.43 -21.72 12.36
C VAL A 93 -1.84 -21.23 13.75
N VAL A 94 -2.80 -20.31 13.78
CA VAL A 94 -3.36 -19.75 15.02
C VAL A 94 -4.84 -20.05 15.06
N ALA A 95 -5.25 -20.84 16.06
CA ALA A 95 -6.65 -21.15 16.30
C ALA A 95 -7.20 -20.28 17.45
N SER A 96 -8.29 -19.56 17.21
CA SER A 96 -8.89 -18.68 18.21
C SER A 96 -9.62 -19.45 19.31
N ALA A 97 -9.96 -18.75 20.40
CA ALA A 97 -10.86 -19.29 21.41
C ALA A 97 -12.22 -19.63 20.77
N LEU A 98 -12.82 -20.77 21.16
CA LEU A 98 -14.13 -21.17 20.65
C LEU A 98 -15.21 -20.25 21.21
N GLN A 99 -16.07 -19.73 20.33
CA GLN A 99 -17.28 -19.01 20.71
C GLN A 99 -18.47 -19.95 20.68
N LEU A 100 -19.30 -19.91 21.72
CA LEU A 100 -20.55 -20.65 21.82
C LEU A 100 -21.68 -19.67 22.10
N SER A 101 -22.72 -19.69 21.28
CA SER A 101 -23.84 -18.76 21.40
C SER A 101 -25.18 -19.43 21.06
N PRO A 102 -26.30 -19.04 21.69
CA PRO A 102 -27.61 -19.51 21.28
C PRO A 102 -27.99 -18.90 19.92
N ASN A 103 -28.44 -19.74 19.01
CA ASN A 103 -28.88 -19.39 17.66
C ASN A 103 -30.42 -19.36 17.61
N TYR A 104 -30.96 -18.29 17.05
CA TYR A 104 -32.39 -18.10 16.88
C TYR A 104 -32.72 -17.80 15.42
N GLU A 105 -33.82 -18.34 14.94
CA GLU A 105 -34.41 -17.99 13.65
C GLU A 105 -35.67 -17.17 13.84
N TYR A 106 -35.95 -16.29 12.88
CA TYR A 106 -37.14 -15.46 12.88
C TYR A 106 -38.10 -15.95 11.81
N HIS A 107 -39.26 -16.43 12.25
CA HIS A 107 -40.36 -16.83 11.38
C HIS A 107 -41.61 -16.03 11.76
N HIS A 108 -42.23 -15.32 10.81
CA HIS A 108 -43.43 -14.51 11.03
C HIS A 108 -43.36 -13.60 12.28
N GLN A 109 -42.28 -12.82 12.41
CA GLN A 109 -42.01 -11.91 13.55
C GLN A 109 -41.84 -12.60 14.92
N LYS A 110 -41.75 -13.94 14.98
CA LYS A 110 -41.46 -14.68 16.20
C LYS A 110 -40.04 -15.22 16.19
N ARG A 111 -39.32 -15.01 17.31
CA ARG A 111 -37.98 -15.55 17.54
C ARG A 111 -38.10 -16.99 18.04
N GLN A 112 -37.64 -17.95 17.24
CA GLN A 112 -37.62 -19.37 17.58
C GLN A 112 -36.18 -19.82 17.84
N PHE A 113 -35.95 -20.46 18.99
CA PHE A 113 -34.65 -21.06 19.30
C PHE A 113 -34.36 -22.23 18.35
N ASN A 114 -33.21 -22.20 17.67
CA ASN A 114 -32.81 -23.24 16.74
C ASN A 114 -31.61 -24.08 17.25
N GLY A 115 -30.92 -23.67 18.31
CA GLY A 115 -29.84 -24.46 18.92
C GLY A 115 -28.71 -23.57 19.43
N TYR A 116 -27.56 -24.17 19.70
CA TYR A 116 -26.32 -23.48 20.01
C TYR A 116 -25.39 -23.57 18.82
N ARG A 117 -24.87 -22.42 18.40
CA ARG A 117 -23.81 -22.30 17.41
C ARG A 117 -22.48 -22.23 18.13
N ALA A 118 -21.63 -23.21 17.87
CA ALA A 118 -20.21 -23.15 18.20
C ALA A 118 -19.45 -22.69 16.96
N SER A 119 -18.44 -21.84 17.12
CA SER A 119 -17.55 -21.42 16.05
C SER A 119 -16.12 -21.26 16.55
N ARG A 120 -15.15 -21.56 15.69
CA ARG A 120 -13.73 -21.25 15.91
C ARG A 120 -13.12 -20.73 14.62
N THR A 121 -12.31 -19.69 14.73
CA THR A 121 -11.56 -19.11 13.62
C THR A 121 -10.14 -19.66 13.63
N ILE A 122 -9.61 -19.96 12.44
CA ILE A 122 -8.25 -20.42 12.22
C ILE A 122 -7.60 -19.45 11.23
N ASP A 123 -6.53 -18.80 11.68
CA ASP A 123 -5.67 -17.96 10.86
C ASP A 123 -4.42 -18.76 10.48
N LEU A 124 -4.12 -18.81 9.19
CA LEU A 124 -3.04 -19.62 8.63
C LEU A 124 -2.15 -18.78 7.72
N THR A 125 -0.84 -18.89 7.91
CA THR A 125 0.17 -18.31 7.02
C THR A 125 0.69 -19.38 6.07
N LEU A 126 0.47 -19.19 4.76
CA LEU A 126 0.93 -20.10 3.73
C LEU A 126 2.16 -19.53 3.03
N ASN A 127 3.31 -20.14 3.29
CA ASN A 127 4.60 -19.73 2.72
C ASN A 127 4.83 -20.25 1.28
N LYS A 128 4.04 -21.23 0.82
CA LYS A 128 4.14 -21.83 -0.52
C LYS A 128 2.83 -21.65 -1.27
N LEU A 129 2.75 -20.59 -2.09
CA LEU A 129 1.52 -20.22 -2.81
C LEU A 129 1.04 -21.31 -3.77
N GLU A 130 1.93 -22.18 -4.24
CA GLU A 130 1.59 -23.32 -5.11
C GLU A 130 0.67 -24.33 -4.41
N GLN A 131 0.73 -24.40 -3.08
CA GLN A 131 -0.11 -25.29 -2.27
C GLN A 131 -1.48 -24.67 -1.94
N LEU A 132 -1.75 -23.43 -2.35
CA LEU A 132 -2.98 -22.73 -1.97
C LEU A 132 -4.24 -23.48 -2.39
N ASN A 133 -4.29 -23.95 -3.64
CA ASN A 133 -5.45 -24.71 -4.13
C ASN A 133 -5.63 -26.02 -3.34
N GLN A 134 -4.54 -26.73 -3.07
CA GLN A 134 -4.58 -27.96 -2.27
C GLN A 134 -5.07 -27.69 -0.85
N LEU A 135 -4.62 -26.59 -0.23
CA LEU A 135 -5.07 -26.15 1.08
C LEU A 135 -6.57 -25.83 1.07
N MET A 136 -7.07 -25.14 0.04
CA MET A 136 -8.50 -24.83 -0.08
C MET A 136 -9.35 -26.09 -0.24
N ASP A 137 -8.93 -27.04 -1.08
CA ASP A 137 -9.62 -28.32 -1.26
C ASP A 137 -9.62 -29.14 0.03
N LEU A 138 -8.50 -29.12 0.76
CA LEU A 138 -8.37 -29.76 2.06
C LEU A 138 -9.36 -29.17 3.07
N ALA A 139 -9.42 -27.84 3.17
CA ALA A 139 -10.33 -27.14 4.07
C ALA A 139 -11.82 -27.46 3.78
N LEU A 140 -12.18 -27.62 2.51
CA LEU A 140 -13.54 -27.97 2.09
C LEU A 140 -13.91 -29.44 2.35
N THR A 141 -12.93 -30.34 2.41
CA THR A 141 -13.16 -31.79 2.58
C THR A 141 -13.08 -32.25 4.03
N SER A 142 -12.40 -31.50 4.90
CA SER A 142 -12.13 -31.85 6.30
C SER A 142 -12.97 -31.08 7.34
N GLY A 143 -13.69 -30.03 6.94
CA GLY A 143 -14.59 -29.23 7.79
C GLY A 143 -16.07 -29.43 7.47
#